data_AF-A0A8C2G5T5-F1
#
_entry.id   AF-A0A8C2G5T5-F1
#
_cell.length_a   1.000
_cell.length_b   1.000
_cell.length_c   1.000
_cell.angle_alpha   90.00
_cell.angle_beta   90.00
_cell.angle_gamma   90.00
#
_symmetry.space_group_name_H-M   'P 1'
#
loop_
_entity.id
_entity.type
_entity.pdbx_description
1 polymer ?
#
loop_
_entity_poly.entity_id
_entity_poly.type
_entity_poly.pdbx_seq_one_letter_code
_entity_poly.pdbx_strand_id
1 'polypeptide(L)'
;VSMSKLSIKEQSGCRKLLRLLALDDLFALKDTVTNRLIAVESTQEAIEAIITYSQDAEELLKRKKVHREVIFKYLANEGVAVLPNSEKQQLIRRTIEYWSSGETGFVDQGHIYLESDHILNIDVMHCILPCLDAQLIYLWIA
;
A
#
# COMPACT_ATOMS: atom_id res chain seq x y z
N VAL A 1 17.08 20.81 1.55
CA VAL A 1 16.03 19.82 1.89
C VAL A 1 15.65 19.12 0.60
N SER A 2 16.02 17.86 0.41
CA SER A 2 15.65 17.13 -0.80
C SER A 2 14.13 16.95 -0.82
N MET A 3 13.46 17.75 -1.64
CA MET A 3 12.03 17.63 -1.87
C MET A 3 11.81 16.31 -2.63
N SER A 4 11.28 15.31 -1.94
CA SER A 4 10.79 14.11 -2.59
C SER A 4 9.71 14.54 -3.59
N LYS A 5 9.73 14.03 -4.82
CA LYS A 5 8.73 14.39 -5.85
C LYS A 5 7.35 13.80 -5.56
N LEU A 6 7.29 12.79 -4.70
CA LEU A 6 6.05 12.18 -4.21
C LEU A 6 5.28 13.15 -3.31
N SER A 7 3.96 13.14 -3.40
CA SER A 7 3.07 13.87 -2.48
C SER A 7 3.19 13.36 -1.04
N ILE A 8 2.74 14.16 -0.07
CA ILE A 8 2.80 13.78 1.35
C ILE A 8 2.07 12.47 1.63
N LYS A 9 0.93 12.23 0.97
CA LYS A 9 0.18 10.97 1.10
C LYS A 9 0.95 9.80 0.53
N GLU A 10 1.51 9.93 -0.67
CA GLU A 10 2.33 8.89 -1.29
C GLU A 10 3.57 8.60 -0.45
N GLN A 11 4.25 9.62 0.09
CA GLN A 11 5.38 9.40 0.98
C GLN A 11 4.97 8.63 2.24
N SER A 12 3.84 8.98 2.86
CA SER A 12 3.31 8.27 4.04
C SER A 12 2.95 6.82 3.71
N GLY A 13 2.22 6.59 2.62
CA GLY A 13 1.86 5.27 2.13
C GLY A 13 3.07 4.41 1.79
N CYS A 14 4.04 4.98 1.07
CA CYS A 14 5.33 4.35 0.78
C CYS A 14 6.06 3.94 2.07
N ARG A 15 6.14 4.80 3.10
CA ARG A 15 6.77 4.44 4.38
C ARG A 15 6.13 3.20 4.99
N LYS A 16 4.79 3.16 5.03
CA LYS A 16 4.04 2.03 5.58
C LYS A 16 4.25 0.75 4.75
N LEU A 17 4.17 0.86 3.43
CA LEU A 17 4.35 -0.27 2.52
C LEU A 17 5.78 -0.83 2.57
N LEU A 18 6.80 0.04 2.58
CA LEU A 18 8.21 -0.37 2.63
C LEU A 18 8.56 -1.08 3.95
N ARG A 19 7.86 -0.78 5.06
CA ARG A 19 8.01 -1.50 6.33
C ARG A 19 7.49 -2.94 6.29
N LEU A 20 6.68 -3.29 5.30
CA LEU A 20 6.19 -4.66 5.10
C LEU A 20 7.16 -5.51 4.28
N LEU A 21 8.21 -4.92 3.68
CA LEU A 21 9.23 -5.65 2.94
C LEU A 21 10.17 -6.38 3.89
N ALA A 22 10.64 -7.56 3.46
CA ALA A 22 11.78 -8.21 4.07
C ALA A 22 13.03 -7.32 3.97
N LEU A 23 13.93 -7.42 4.94
CA LEU A 23 15.10 -6.55 5.04
C LEU A 23 15.99 -6.62 3.79
N ASP A 24 16.26 -7.83 3.28
CA ASP A 24 17.02 -8.04 2.05
C ASP A 24 16.37 -7.40 0.82
N ASP A 25 15.04 -7.49 0.70
CA ASP A 25 14.30 -6.89 -0.40
C ASP A 25 14.26 -5.37 -0.31
N LEU A 26 14.17 -4.81 0.90
CA LEU A 26 14.26 -3.38 1.15
C LEU A 26 15.63 -2.83 0.73
N PHE A 27 16.73 -3.48 1.13
CA PHE A 27 18.07 -3.04 0.76
C PHE A 27 18.35 -3.20 -0.74
N ALA A 28 17.91 -4.31 -1.33
CA ALA A 28 18.01 -4.50 -2.77
C ALA A 28 17.20 -3.46 -3.54
N LEU A 29 16.00 -3.12 -3.06
CA LEU A 29 15.19 -2.05 -3.63
C LEU A 29 15.93 -0.71 -3.51
N LYS A 30 16.43 -0.35 -2.32
CA LYS A 30 17.24 0.86 -2.08
C LYS A 30 18.39 0.98 -3.06
N ASP A 31 19.16 -0.09 -3.27
CA ASP A 31 20.30 -0.07 -4.19
C ASP A 31 19.87 0.24 -5.63
N THR A 32 18.72 -0.29 -6.07
CA THR A 32 18.18 0.02 -7.39
C THR A 32 17.62 1.43 -7.50
N VAL A 33 16.98 1.96 -6.45
CA VAL A 33 16.39 3.31 -6.47
C VAL A 33 17.47 4.38 -6.44
N THR A 34 18.50 4.16 -5.64
CA THR A 34 19.60 5.10 -5.40
C THR A 34 20.78 4.90 -6.35
N ASN A 35 20.70 3.92 -7.26
CA ASN A 35 21.82 3.48 -8.11
C ASN A 35 23.10 3.18 -7.30
N ARG A 36 22.94 2.63 -6.08
CA ARG A 36 24.02 2.36 -5.10
C ARG A 36 24.86 3.59 -4.72
N LEU A 37 24.37 4.80 -4.99
CA LEU A 37 25.09 6.03 -4.66
C LEU A 37 25.04 6.35 -3.16
N ILE A 38 24.15 5.70 -2.40
CA ILE A 38 23.96 5.94 -0.97
C ILE A 38 24.20 4.65 -0.19
N ALA A 39 25.24 4.70 0.65
CA ALA A 39 25.46 3.71 1.70
C ALA A 39 24.54 4.06 2.87
N VAL A 40 23.63 3.14 3.20
CA VAL A 40 22.77 3.22 4.39
C VAL A 40 22.81 1.86 5.05
N GLU A 41 22.88 1.86 6.38
CA GLU A 41 23.00 0.65 7.20
C GLU A 41 21.73 0.39 8.02
N SER A 42 20.90 1.43 8.23
CA SER A 42 19.64 1.32 8.96
C SER A 42 18.44 1.15 8.02
N THR A 43 17.47 0.32 8.46
CA THR A 43 16.16 0.17 7.81
C THR A 43 15.46 1.51 7.59
N GLN A 44 15.52 2.40 8.59
CA GLN A 44 14.84 3.70 8.51
C GLN A 44 15.50 4.61 7.46
N GLU A 45 16.83 4.64 7.41
CA GLU A 45 17.57 5.40 6.40
C GLU A 45 17.35 4.84 4.99
N ALA A 46 17.25 3.51 4.85
CA ALA A 46 16.90 2.88 3.57
C ALA A 46 15.51 3.29 3.07
N ILE A 47 14.51 3.34 3.95
CA ILE A 47 13.16 3.80 3.61
C ILE A 47 13.19 5.27 3.16
N GLU A 48 13.83 6.15 3.93
CA GLU A 48 13.91 7.57 3.58
C GLU A 48 14.69 7.81 2.28
N ALA A 49 15.77 7.05 2.04
CA ALA A 49 16.53 7.09 0.80
C ALA A 49 15.68 6.65 -0.40
N ILE A 50 14.92 5.55 -0.28
CA ILE A 50 14.00 5.10 -1.34
C ILE A 50 12.98 6.19 -1.65
N ILE A 51 12.35 6.78 -0.64
CA ILE A 51 11.32 7.81 -0.83
C ILE A 51 11.91 9.06 -1.47
N THR A 52 13.07 9.51 -0.99
CA THR A 52 13.74 10.72 -1.46
C THR A 52 14.15 10.61 -2.93
N TYR A 53 14.64 9.43 -3.35
CA TYR A 53 15.14 9.21 -4.71
C TYR A 53 14.07 8.67 -5.67
N SER A 54 12.87 8.35 -5.17
CA SER A 54 11.74 7.97 -6.00
C SER A 54 11.07 9.20 -6.59
N GLN A 55 10.92 9.19 -7.91
CA GLN A 55 10.26 10.28 -8.64
C GLN A 55 8.77 10.03 -8.86
N ASP A 56 8.40 8.75 -8.89
CA ASP A 56 7.07 8.28 -9.24
C ASP A 56 6.73 7.06 -8.38
N ALA A 57 5.55 7.09 -7.77
CA ALA A 57 5.07 6.05 -6.87
C ALA A 57 4.71 4.76 -7.64
N GLU A 58 4.14 4.90 -8.83
CA GLU A 58 3.72 3.76 -9.66
C GLU A 58 4.94 2.94 -10.11
N GLU A 59 5.98 3.60 -10.61
CA GLU A 59 7.24 2.98 -11.01
C GLU A 59 7.95 2.31 -9.84
N LEU A 60 7.91 2.92 -8.64
CA LEU A 60 8.43 2.29 -7.44
C LEU A 60 7.72 0.96 -7.14
N LEU A 61 6.40 0.91 -7.23
CA LEU A 61 5.60 -0.29 -6.95
C LEU A 61 5.71 -1.36 -8.06
N LYS A 62 5.98 -0.96 -9.30
CA LYS A 62 6.25 -1.89 -10.41
C LYS A 62 7.53 -2.70 -10.22
N ARG A 63 8.52 -2.18 -9.48
CA ARG A 63 9.81 -2.86 -9.25
C ARG A 63 9.63 -4.28 -8.71
N LYS A 64 10.51 -5.20 -9.13
CA LYS A 64 10.42 -6.64 -8.84
C LYS A 64 10.41 -6.98 -7.34
N LYS A 65 11.08 -6.16 -6.53
CA LYS A 65 11.18 -6.33 -5.07
C LYS A 65 9.91 -5.97 -4.31
N VAL A 66 9.02 -5.21 -4.92
CA VAL A 66 7.69 -4.96 -4.37
C VAL A 66 6.76 -6.06 -4.87
N HIS A 67 6.56 -7.11 -4.08
CA HIS A 67 5.75 -8.25 -4.46
C HIS A 67 4.25 -7.96 -4.36
N ARG A 68 3.43 -8.69 -5.13
CA ARG A 68 1.95 -8.59 -5.10
C ARG A 68 1.41 -8.67 -3.67
N GLU A 69 1.90 -9.63 -2.90
CA GLU A 69 1.48 -9.88 -1.52
C GLU A 69 1.76 -8.69 -0.59
N VAL A 70 2.87 -7.98 -0.79
CA VAL A 70 3.21 -6.80 0.01
C VAL A 70 2.22 -5.67 -0.25
N ILE A 71 1.88 -5.42 -1.52
CA ILE A 71 0.89 -4.40 -1.90
C ILE A 71 -0.50 -4.79 -1.40
N PHE A 72 -0.88 -6.06 -1.57
CA PHE A 72 -2.15 -6.59 -1.08
C PHE A 72 -2.28 -6.43 0.43
N LYS A 73 -1.26 -6.84 1.19
CA LYS A 73 -1.20 -6.69 2.64
C LYS A 73 -1.25 -5.23 3.08
N TYR A 74 -0.55 -4.34 2.37
CA TYR A 74 -0.63 -2.90 2.61
C TYR A 74 -2.07 -2.38 2.47
N LEU A 75 -2.73 -2.67 1.34
CA LEU A 75 -4.10 -2.21 1.09
C LEU A 75 -5.09 -2.77 2.12
N ALA A 76 -4.96 -4.06 2.47
CA ALA A 76 -5.77 -4.68 3.52
C ALA A 76 -5.57 -3.99 4.88
N ASN A 77 -4.33 -3.68 5.27
CA ASN A 77 -4.02 -2.97 6.52
C ASN A 77 -4.58 -1.55 6.55
N GLU A 78 -4.67 -0.89 5.40
CA GLU A 78 -5.27 0.45 5.28
C GLU A 78 -6.81 0.41 5.13
N GLY A 79 -7.42 -0.78 5.20
CA GLY A 79 -8.87 -0.97 5.05
C GLY A 79 -9.38 -0.80 3.63
N VAL A 80 -8.50 -0.84 2.63
CA VAL A 80 -8.87 -0.76 1.22
C VAL A 80 -9.22 -2.16 0.72
N ALA A 81 -10.50 -2.39 0.43
CA ALA A 81 -10.94 -3.67 -0.12
C ALA A 81 -10.34 -3.91 -1.51
N VAL A 82 -9.76 -5.09 -1.67
CA VAL A 82 -9.22 -5.62 -2.92
C VAL A 82 -9.51 -7.10 -2.99
N LEU A 83 -9.73 -7.62 -4.20
CA LEU A 83 -10.00 -9.04 -4.39
C LEU A 83 -8.71 -9.85 -4.14
N PRO A 84 -8.80 -11.04 -3.51
CA PRO A 84 -7.62 -11.85 -3.19
C PRO A 84 -6.86 -12.33 -4.44
N ASN A 85 -7.56 -12.46 -5.55
CA ASN A 85 -7.03 -12.86 -6.86
C ASN A 85 -6.54 -11.68 -7.72
N SER A 86 -6.60 -10.43 -7.23
CA SER A 86 -6.19 -9.25 -8.01
C SER A 86 -4.73 -9.34 -8.44
N GLU A 87 -4.47 -9.02 -9.70
CA GLU A 87 -3.13 -9.00 -10.27
C GLU A 87 -2.31 -7.83 -9.72
N LYS A 88 -0.98 -7.95 -9.78
CA LYS A 88 -0.06 -6.90 -9.27
C LYS A 88 -0.39 -5.51 -9.83
N GLN A 89 -0.68 -5.42 -11.14
CA GLN A 89 -1.01 -4.15 -11.80
C GLN A 89 -2.30 -3.53 -11.25
N GLN A 90 -3.31 -4.34 -10.94
CA GLN A 90 -4.57 -3.87 -10.36
C GLN A 90 -4.34 -3.31 -8.94
N LEU A 91 -3.53 -4.01 -8.13
CA LEU A 91 -3.18 -3.55 -6.78
C LEU A 91 -2.36 -2.25 -6.80
N ILE A 92 -1.43 -2.11 -7.76
CA ILE A 92 -0.67 -0.87 -7.95
C ILE A 92 -1.62 0.26 -8.27
N ARG A 93 -2.48 0.10 -9.29
CA ARG A 93 -3.45 1.13 -9.67
C ARG A 93 -4.33 1.53 -8.48
N ARG A 94 -4.83 0.56 -7.73
CA ARG A 94 -5.65 0.81 -6.54
C ARG A 94 -4.89 1.60 -5.47
N THR A 95 -3.61 1.30 -5.28
CA THR A 95 -2.74 2.00 -4.34
C THR A 95 -2.53 3.46 -4.75
N ILE A 96 -2.27 3.72 -6.04
CA ILE A 96 -2.11 5.09 -6.55
C ILE A 96 -3.41 5.87 -6.45
N GLU A 97 -4.53 5.24 -6.80
CA GLU A 97 -5.87 5.84 -6.62
C GLU A 97 -6.11 6.19 -5.15
N TYR A 98 -5.81 5.28 -4.21
CA TYR A 98 -5.95 5.51 -2.77
C TYR A 98 -5.06 6.64 -2.24
N TRP A 99 -3.83 6.76 -2.73
CA TRP A 99 -2.93 7.85 -2.35
C TRP A 99 -3.34 9.20 -2.95
N SER A 100 -3.98 9.17 -4.12
CA SER A 100 -4.47 10.35 -4.82
C SER A 100 -5.83 10.81 -4.29
N SER A 101 -6.71 9.88 -3.92
CA SER A 101 -8.02 10.19 -3.34
C SER A 101 -7.85 10.62 -1.88
N GLY A 102 -8.67 11.56 -1.46
CA GLY A 102 -8.81 11.93 -0.05
C GLY A 102 -9.17 10.74 0.86
N GLU A 103 -9.74 9.68 0.28
CA GLU A 103 -10.73 8.81 0.91
C GLU A 103 -10.51 7.32 0.59
N THR A 104 -10.91 6.47 1.55
CA THR A 104 -10.96 5.00 1.49
C THR A 104 -12.05 4.54 0.52
N GLY A 105 -11.71 4.41 -0.76
CA GLY A 105 -12.65 3.85 -1.75
C GLY A 105 -12.66 2.32 -1.73
N PHE A 106 -13.84 1.73 -1.82
CA PHE A 106 -14.03 0.32 -2.17
C PHE A 106 -14.22 0.25 -3.69
N VAL A 107 -13.57 -0.68 -4.38
CA VAL A 107 -13.82 -0.93 -5.82
C VAL A 107 -13.84 -2.43 -6.05
N ASP A 108 -15.04 -2.97 -6.21
CA ASP A 108 -15.25 -4.29 -6.80
C ASP A 108 -15.23 -4.16 -8.34
N GLN A 109 -14.73 -5.19 -9.01
CA GLN A 109 -14.48 -5.18 -10.45
C GLN A 109 -15.73 -4.88 -11.28
N GLY A 110 -15.81 -3.67 -11.86
CA GLY A 110 -16.52 -3.45 -13.13
C GLY A 110 -17.67 -2.47 -13.17
N HIS A 111 -17.98 -1.69 -12.13
CA HIS A 111 -18.98 -0.63 -12.24
C HIS A 111 -18.57 0.60 -11.41
N ILE A 112 -18.41 1.74 -12.09
CA ILE A 112 -18.28 3.05 -11.45
C ILE A 112 -19.63 3.45 -10.83
N TYR A 113 -19.86 3.13 -9.56
CA TYR A 113 -20.90 3.80 -8.79
C TYR A 113 -20.25 4.98 -8.05
N LEU A 114 -20.48 6.18 -8.58
CA LEU A 114 -20.41 7.39 -7.77
C LEU A 114 -21.65 7.36 -6.89
N GLU A 115 -21.58 6.79 -5.68
CA GLU A 115 -22.73 6.94 -4.81
C GLU A 115 -22.32 7.04 -3.34
N SER A 116 -22.42 8.29 -2.88
CA SER A 116 -22.93 8.63 -1.57
C SER A 116 -24.18 7.79 -1.29
N ASP A 117 -24.06 6.65 -0.60
CA ASP A 117 -25.10 6.12 0.31
C ASP A 117 -24.67 4.78 0.94
N HIS A 118 -24.27 4.92 2.21
CA HIS A 118 -24.47 4.02 3.34
C HIS A 118 -25.20 2.67 3.11
N ILE A 119 -24.60 1.66 2.48
CA ILE A 119 -24.99 0.24 2.68
C ILE A 119 -23.75 -0.65 2.77
N LEU A 120 -23.39 -1.05 4.00
CA LEU A 120 -22.42 -2.10 4.30
C LEU A 120 -22.99 -3.45 3.81
N ASN A 121 -22.56 -3.88 2.62
CA ASN A 121 -22.97 -5.17 2.06
C ASN A 121 -22.27 -6.34 2.80
N ILE A 122 -22.98 -7.44 3.00
CA ILE A 122 -22.55 -8.59 3.83
C ILE A 122 -21.27 -9.25 3.30
N ASP A 123 -21.04 -9.18 1.98
CA ASP A 123 -19.83 -9.65 1.31
C ASP A 123 -18.57 -8.82 1.68
N VAL A 124 -18.73 -7.52 1.95
CA VAL A 124 -17.63 -6.65 2.39
C VAL A 124 -17.21 -6.99 3.81
N MET A 125 -18.17 -7.29 4.69
CA MET A 125 -17.88 -7.78 6.03
C MET A 125 -17.08 -9.08 5.99
N HIS A 126 -17.46 -10.04 5.15
CA HIS A 126 -16.79 -11.35 5.11
C HIS A 126 -15.34 -11.28 4.57
N CYS A 127 -14.99 -10.26 3.78
CA CYS A 127 -13.63 -10.05 3.29
C CYS A 127 -12.72 -9.29 4.28
N ILE A 128 -13.29 -8.43 5.14
CA ILE A 128 -12.56 -7.66 6.16
C ILE A 128 -12.42 -8.46 7.48
N LEU A 129 -13.40 -9.33 7.79
CA LEU A 129 -13.49 -10.09 9.04
C LEU A 129 -12.33 -11.06 9.35
N PRO A 130 -11.65 -11.73 8.40
CA PRO A 130 -10.52 -12.60 8.76
C PRO A 130 -9.22 -11.83 9.07
N CYS A 131 -9.16 -10.51 8.85
CA CYS A 131 -7.96 -9.69 9.09
C CYS A 131 -7.98 -8.93 10.43
N LEU A 132 -9.12 -8.86 11.11
CA LEU A 132 -9.19 -8.31 12.47
C LEU A 132 -8.86 -9.44 13.46
N ASP A 133 -7.83 -9.17 14.28
CA ASP A 133 -7.45 -9.95 15.44
C ASP A 133 -8.69 -10.48 16.19
N ALA A 134 -8.72 -11.80 16.46
CA ALA A 134 -9.90 -12.51 16.97
C ALA A 134 -10.46 -11.94 18.30
N GLN A 135 -9.76 -11.00 18.95
CA GLN A 135 -10.23 -10.31 20.15
C GLN A 135 -11.25 -9.19 19.90
N LEU A 136 -11.37 -8.63 18.68
CA LEU A 136 -12.31 -7.52 18.40
C LEU A 136 -13.71 -7.96 17.97
N ILE A 137 -13.90 -9.23 17.59
CA ILE A 137 -15.20 -9.76 17.17
C ILE A 137 -16.20 -9.77 18.33
N TYR A 138 -15.73 -9.94 19.57
CA TYR A 138 -16.59 -10.00 20.75
C TYR A 138 -17.23 -8.66 21.16
N LEU A 139 -16.72 -7.52 20.67
CA LEU A 139 -17.25 -6.20 21.06
C LEU A 139 -18.38 -5.70 20.13
N TRP A 140 -18.67 -6.41 19.04
CA TRP A 140 -19.72 -6.06 18.08
C TRP A 140 -21.01 -6.90 18.20
N ILE A 141 -21.00 -7.91 19.09
CA ILE A 141 -22.16 -8.80 19.36
C ILE A 141 -22.73 -8.52 20.77
N ALA A 142 -22.18 -7.55 21.52
CA ALA A 142 -22.64 -7.16 22.85
C ALA A 142 -23.45 -5.85 22.82
#